data_AF-A0A2I4C3U9-F1
#
_entry.id   AF-A0A2I4C3U9-F1
#
_cell.length_a   1.000
_cell.length_b   1.000
_cell.length_c   1.000
_cell.angle_alpha   90.00
_cell.angle_beta   90.00
_cell.angle_gamma   90.00
#
_symmetry.space_group_name_H-M   'P 1'
#
loop_
_entity.id
_entity.type
_entity.pdbx_description
1 polymer ?
#
loop_
_entity_poly.entity_id
_entity_poly.type
_entity_poly.pdbx_seq_one_letter_code
_entity_poly.pdbx_strand_id
1 'polypeptide(L)'
;MEQMTDNETKKADLLKDSNGAALQQSSEIEEPRRSQRTRRLTEKAQELHDNKSKKLQDRFTNTYDKWKVTAKQAKKVINGTPSIEVVQELMSKISCASADVKHSYEELRKSVPPCSEIRRRVDTCDAVSEIILKNASSYLQNQDDEDDQTEDVIWPESGSVFLSSASKATGKNSRSSISASSSSIKSRQSSLSSIRRQEAAAELAATQAALKVLQEIESEQQELDNLEEEDRKRMALQEEENVARKKALEEKRRQIERLQTVKKLSVAKARLQVYEQEASSDEEIAELLHNRGVERHQSSGVKRSSHEHPPQADSATVLAEAIAESINVSRLPVPEPSVFTGDP
;
A
#
# COMPACT_ATOMS: atom_id res chain seq x y z
N MET A 1 26.74 -67.32 35.84
CA MET A 1 28.13 -67.75 35.98
C MET A 1 28.79 -67.29 34.70
N GLU A 2 29.61 -66.25 34.74
CA GLU A 2 29.83 -65.21 35.78
C GLU A 2 28.72 -64.11 35.67
N GLN A 3 28.54 -63.03 36.43
CA GLN A 3 29.35 -62.12 37.27
C GLN A 3 30.34 -61.19 36.55
N MET A 4 30.10 -59.88 36.70
CA MET A 4 31.04 -58.75 36.97
C MET A 4 32.33 -58.64 36.13
N THR A 5 32.81 -57.46 35.72
CA THR A 5 32.63 -56.07 36.22
C THR A 5 32.21 -55.12 35.05
N ASP A 6 32.42 -53.79 34.94
CA ASP A 6 33.16 -52.79 35.75
C ASP A 6 32.67 -51.33 35.61
N ASN A 7 33.31 -50.45 36.39
CA ASN A 7 33.26 -48.97 36.48
C ASN A 7 34.44 -48.34 35.66
N GLU A 8 34.75 -47.03 35.56
CA GLU A 8 34.07 -45.72 35.64
C GLU A 8 35.03 -44.64 35.05
N THR A 9 34.57 -43.41 34.82
CA THR A 9 35.36 -42.16 34.60
C THR A 9 36.22 -42.01 33.34
N LYS A 10 35.87 -40.99 32.53
CA LYS A 10 36.52 -39.66 32.64
C LYS A 10 35.69 -38.53 32.05
N LYS A 11 35.82 -37.32 32.62
CA LYS A 11 35.16 -36.10 32.17
C LYS A 11 35.92 -35.43 31.04
N ALA A 12 35.20 -34.81 30.11
CA ALA A 12 35.54 -33.51 29.56
C ALA A 12 34.27 -32.76 29.15
N ASP A 13 34.20 -31.48 29.50
CA ASP A 13 33.25 -30.49 29.01
C ASP A 13 33.31 -30.35 27.46
N LEU A 14 32.37 -29.75 26.73
CA LEU A 14 31.61 -28.55 27.07
C LEU A 14 30.31 -28.42 26.22
N LEU A 15 29.37 -27.62 26.74
CA LEU A 15 28.10 -27.21 26.12
C LEU A 15 28.19 -26.74 24.66
N LYS A 16 27.19 -27.11 23.84
CA LYS A 16 26.50 -26.13 22.97
C LYS A 16 25.09 -26.56 22.58
N ASP A 17 24.13 -25.65 22.75
CA ASP A 17 22.74 -25.80 22.30
C ASP A 17 22.58 -25.64 20.78
N SER A 18 21.45 -26.14 20.25
CA SER A 18 20.39 -25.35 19.58
C SER A 18 19.77 -25.97 18.30
N ASN A 19 18.46 -25.71 18.17
CA ASN A 19 17.67 -25.60 16.94
C ASN A 19 17.42 -26.85 16.06
N GLY A 20 16.22 -27.41 16.21
CA GLY A 20 15.57 -28.34 15.28
C GLY A 20 14.10 -27.98 14.97
N ALA A 21 13.73 -26.70 15.06
CA ALA A 21 12.34 -26.23 14.97
C ALA A 21 11.82 -26.16 13.51
N ALA A 22 11.32 -27.28 12.99
CA ALA A 22 10.64 -27.33 11.69
C ALA A 22 9.21 -26.76 11.80
N LEU A 23 9.05 -25.48 11.45
CA LEU A 23 7.78 -24.76 11.60
C LEU A 23 6.76 -25.11 10.49
N GLN A 24 6.04 -26.22 10.66
CA GLN A 24 4.83 -26.49 9.85
C GLN A 24 3.68 -25.58 10.32
N GLN A 25 3.34 -24.56 9.54
CA GLN A 25 2.14 -23.74 9.78
C GLN A 25 0.88 -24.41 9.23
N SER A 26 0.45 -25.48 9.89
CA SER A 26 -0.97 -25.87 9.87
C SER A 26 -1.74 -24.87 10.73
N SER A 27 -2.33 -23.84 10.11
CA SER A 27 -3.15 -22.85 10.80
C SER A 27 -4.53 -23.44 11.15
N GLU A 28 -4.54 -24.25 12.20
CA GLU A 28 -5.76 -24.70 12.87
C GLU A 28 -6.59 -23.48 13.32
N ILE A 29 -7.89 -23.51 13.06
CA ILE A 29 -8.78 -22.37 13.33
C ILE A 29 -9.24 -22.45 14.80
N GLU A 30 -8.34 -22.14 15.74
CA GLU A 30 -8.74 -21.86 17.12
C GLU A 30 -9.52 -20.53 17.12
N GLU A 31 -10.85 -20.59 17.29
CA GLU A 31 -11.65 -19.39 17.45
C GLU A 31 -11.14 -18.57 18.65
N PRO A 32 -10.73 -17.30 18.45
CA PRO A 32 -10.13 -16.52 19.52
C PRO A 32 -11.15 -16.27 20.63
N ARG A 33 -10.86 -16.79 21.83
CA ARG A 33 -11.70 -16.62 23.03
C ARG A 33 -12.12 -15.15 23.19
N ARG A 34 -13.37 -14.92 23.58
CA ARG A 34 -14.15 -13.66 23.53
C ARG A 34 -13.51 -12.35 24.07
N SER A 35 -12.31 -12.41 24.66
CA SER A 35 -11.51 -11.27 25.13
C SER A 35 -10.29 -10.93 24.21
N GLN A 36 -9.90 -11.81 23.29
CA GLN A 36 -8.65 -11.73 22.55
C GLN A 36 -8.77 -10.89 21.27
N ARG A 37 -8.95 -9.57 21.42
CA ARG A 37 -9.09 -8.62 20.30
C ARG A 37 -7.77 -8.53 19.50
N THR A 38 -7.69 -9.25 18.38
CA THR A 38 -6.55 -9.18 17.44
C THR A 38 -6.35 -7.75 16.94
N ARG A 39 -5.21 -7.13 17.27
CA ARG A 39 -4.82 -5.80 16.80
C ARG A 39 -4.39 -5.87 15.33
N ARG A 40 -5.35 -5.71 14.41
CA ARG A 40 -5.05 -5.35 13.01
C ARG A 40 -4.53 -3.91 12.96
N LEU A 41 -3.75 -3.58 11.93
CA LEU A 41 -3.35 -2.19 11.67
C LEU A 41 -4.59 -1.31 11.49
N THR A 42 -4.48 -0.03 11.87
CA THR A 42 -5.47 0.96 11.42
C THR A 42 -5.30 1.19 9.93
N GLU A 43 -6.40 1.51 9.24
CA GLU A 43 -6.45 1.79 7.80
C GLU A 43 -5.33 2.72 7.34
N LYS A 44 -5.14 3.86 8.03
CA LYS A 44 -4.05 4.82 7.76
C LYS A 44 -2.63 4.30 8.03
N ALA A 45 -2.47 3.30 8.89
CA ALA A 45 -1.17 2.63 9.09
C ALA A 45 -0.90 1.61 7.97
N GLN A 46 -1.95 0.94 7.48
CA GLN A 46 -1.87 0.04 6.33
C GLN A 46 -1.56 0.83 5.04
N GLU A 47 -2.27 1.93 4.80
CA GLU A 47 -2.00 2.89 3.71
C GLU A 47 -0.53 3.35 3.73
N LEU A 48 -0.01 3.74 4.90
CA LEU A 48 1.38 4.18 5.04
C LEU A 48 2.40 3.06 4.77
N HIS A 49 2.07 1.82 5.12
CA HIS A 49 2.88 0.64 4.80
C HIS A 49 2.89 0.37 3.29
N ASP A 50 1.72 0.41 2.64
CA ASP A 50 1.58 0.05 1.24
C ASP A 50 2.07 1.16 0.30
N ASN A 51 2.00 2.41 0.73
CA ASN A 51 2.66 3.55 0.09
C ASN A 51 4.20 3.40 0.11
N LYS A 52 4.77 2.82 1.17
CA LYS A 52 6.21 2.50 1.24
C LYS A 52 6.57 1.32 0.35
N SER A 53 5.84 0.21 0.42
CA SER A 53 6.15 -0.97 -0.40
C SER A 53 6.05 -0.67 -1.90
N LYS A 54 5.03 0.09 -2.32
CA LYS A 54 4.92 0.61 -3.69
C LYS A 54 6.14 1.44 -4.10
N LYS A 55 6.59 2.40 -3.29
CA LYS A 55 7.80 3.20 -3.58
C LYS A 55 9.07 2.35 -3.72
N LEU A 56 9.22 1.27 -2.96
CA LEU A 56 10.35 0.35 -3.11
C LEU A 56 10.23 -0.50 -4.38
N GLN A 57 9.02 -0.92 -4.76
CA GLN A 57 8.74 -1.63 -6.01
C GLN A 57 8.94 -0.74 -7.26
N ASP A 58 8.53 0.53 -7.20
CA ASP A 58 8.77 1.54 -8.23
C ASP A 58 10.29 1.78 -8.43
N ARG A 59 11.04 1.89 -7.32
CA ARG A 59 12.51 2.02 -7.35
C ARG A 59 13.20 0.78 -7.93
N PHE A 60 12.79 -0.42 -7.54
CA PHE A 60 13.30 -1.67 -8.13
C PHE A 60 13.04 -1.72 -9.64
N THR A 61 11.83 -1.34 -10.07
CA THR A 61 11.48 -1.32 -11.50
C THR A 61 12.33 -0.31 -12.26
N ASN A 62 12.52 0.90 -11.71
CA ASN A 62 13.34 1.95 -12.29
C ASN A 62 14.83 1.56 -12.44
N THR A 63 15.41 0.89 -11.44
CA THR A 63 16.80 0.38 -11.48
C THR A 63 16.94 -0.79 -12.47
N TYR A 64 15.98 -1.71 -12.50
CA TYR A 64 15.96 -2.81 -13.46
C TYR A 64 15.85 -2.35 -14.93
N ASP A 65 15.00 -1.36 -15.22
CA ASP A 65 14.87 -0.81 -16.57
C ASP A 65 16.10 0.03 -16.99
N LYS A 66 16.75 0.72 -16.05
CA LYS A 66 18.09 1.33 -16.28
C LYS A 66 19.13 0.27 -16.62
N TRP A 67 19.23 -0.80 -15.83
CA TRP A 67 20.14 -1.92 -16.10
C TRP A 67 19.86 -2.55 -17.47
N LYS A 68 18.59 -2.74 -17.87
CA LYS A 68 18.22 -3.24 -19.21
C LYS A 68 18.73 -2.35 -20.34
N VAL A 69 18.71 -1.02 -20.18
CA VAL A 69 19.26 -0.08 -21.17
C VAL A 69 20.79 -0.23 -21.24
N THR A 70 21.48 -0.28 -20.09
CA THR A 70 22.93 -0.51 -20.03
C THR A 70 23.33 -1.85 -20.66
N ALA A 71 22.58 -2.93 -20.38
CA ALA A 71 22.82 -4.26 -20.94
C ALA A 71 22.62 -4.31 -22.47
N LYS A 72 21.57 -3.65 -23.00
CA LYS A 72 21.36 -3.49 -24.45
C LYS A 72 22.48 -2.69 -25.11
N GLN A 73 22.89 -1.57 -24.50
CA GLN A 73 24.01 -0.77 -24.98
C GLN A 73 25.31 -1.58 -24.96
N ALA A 74 25.56 -2.36 -23.92
CA ALA A 74 26.76 -3.18 -23.81
C ALA A 74 26.87 -4.24 -24.91
N LYS A 75 25.79 -4.99 -25.16
CA LYS A 75 25.72 -5.93 -26.28
C LYS A 75 25.98 -5.23 -27.62
N LYS A 76 25.43 -4.03 -27.83
CA LYS A 76 25.68 -3.23 -29.06
C LYS A 76 27.14 -2.80 -29.17
N VAL A 77 27.77 -2.39 -28.07
CA VAL A 77 29.17 -1.92 -28.04
C VAL A 77 30.14 -3.07 -28.30
N ILE A 78 30.00 -4.22 -27.61
CA ILE A 78 30.91 -5.37 -27.77
C ILE A 78 30.82 -5.95 -29.18
N ASN A 79 29.62 -6.01 -29.76
CA ASN A 79 29.41 -6.42 -31.17
C ASN A 79 29.99 -5.42 -32.22
N GLY A 80 30.58 -4.29 -31.81
CA GLY A 80 30.98 -3.18 -32.67
C GLY A 80 32.47 -2.83 -32.65
N THR A 81 33.35 -3.80 -32.36
CA THR A 81 34.82 -3.63 -32.25
C THR A 81 35.25 -2.40 -31.42
N PRO A 82 34.92 -2.36 -30.12
CA PRO A 82 35.24 -1.24 -29.22
C PRO A 82 36.72 -1.22 -28.79
N SER A 83 37.17 -0.09 -28.24
CA SER A 83 38.48 -0.01 -27.58
C SER A 83 38.46 -0.64 -26.18
N ILE A 84 39.62 -1.15 -25.74
CA ILE A 84 39.86 -1.78 -24.43
C ILE A 84 39.29 -0.94 -23.28
N GLU A 85 39.58 0.36 -23.26
CA GLU A 85 39.11 1.31 -22.23
C GLU A 85 37.57 1.39 -22.17
N VAL A 86 36.91 1.43 -23.33
CA VAL A 86 35.44 1.45 -23.42
C VAL A 86 34.84 0.13 -22.95
N VAL A 87 35.50 -1.01 -23.18
CA VAL A 87 35.06 -2.32 -22.65
C VAL A 87 35.19 -2.38 -21.13
N GLN A 88 36.30 -1.92 -20.56
CA GLN A 88 36.51 -1.90 -19.10
C GLN A 88 35.55 -0.95 -18.38
N GLU A 89 35.30 0.24 -18.95
CA GLU A 89 34.30 1.18 -18.45
C GLU A 89 32.88 0.57 -18.50
N LEU A 90 32.57 -0.16 -19.57
CA LEU A 90 31.29 -0.85 -19.78
C LEU A 90 31.06 -2.01 -18.81
N MET A 91 32.08 -2.84 -18.56
CA MET A 91 32.04 -3.89 -17.53
C MET A 91 31.76 -3.27 -16.15
N SER A 92 32.45 -2.18 -15.83
CA SER A 92 32.25 -1.44 -14.57
C SER A 92 30.81 -0.90 -14.46
N LYS A 93 30.27 -0.30 -15.53
CA LYS A 93 28.89 0.18 -15.60
C LYS A 93 27.86 -0.93 -15.42
N ILE A 94 28.08 -2.13 -15.96
CA ILE A 94 27.18 -3.27 -15.75
C ILE A 94 27.27 -3.82 -14.33
N SER A 95 28.47 -3.94 -13.77
CA SER A 95 28.68 -4.43 -12.41
C SER A 95 27.97 -3.54 -11.38
N CYS A 96 28.11 -2.21 -11.51
CA CYS A 96 27.36 -1.26 -10.68
C CYS A 96 25.84 -1.35 -10.91
N ALA A 97 25.38 -1.40 -12.16
CA ALA A 97 23.95 -1.44 -12.47
C ALA A 97 23.25 -2.73 -12.01
N SER A 98 23.94 -3.88 -12.01
CA SER A 98 23.39 -5.13 -11.46
C SER A 98 23.41 -5.13 -9.92
N ALA A 99 24.44 -4.55 -9.30
CA ALA A 99 24.48 -4.32 -7.85
C ALA A 99 23.33 -3.42 -7.35
N ASP A 100 22.99 -2.35 -8.10
CA ASP A 100 21.83 -1.49 -7.80
C ASP A 100 20.48 -2.25 -7.83
N VAL A 101 20.33 -3.18 -8.79
CA VAL A 101 19.15 -4.05 -8.89
C VAL A 101 19.09 -5.04 -7.72
N LYS A 102 20.22 -5.63 -7.33
CA LYS A 102 20.31 -6.50 -6.14
C LYS A 102 19.97 -5.74 -4.86
N HIS A 103 20.56 -4.57 -4.65
CA HIS A 103 20.37 -3.77 -3.45
C HIS A 103 18.92 -3.30 -3.28
N SER A 104 18.30 -2.80 -4.36
CA SER A 104 16.89 -2.40 -4.35
C SER A 104 15.93 -3.58 -4.15
N TYR A 105 16.24 -4.76 -4.70
CA TYR A 105 15.51 -6.00 -4.40
C TYR A 105 15.64 -6.42 -2.93
N GLU A 106 16.83 -6.34 -2.34
CA GLU A 106 17.07 -6.67 -0.93
C GLU A 106 16.32 -5.73 0.02
N GLU A 107 16.25 -4.43 -0.29
CA GLU A 107 15.44 -3.47 0.45
C GLU A 107 13.94 -3.78 0.34
N LEU A 108 13.44 -4.05 -0.87
CA LEU A 108 12.05 -4.46 -1.05
C LEU A 108 11.74 -5.73 -0.23
N ARG A 109 12.61 -6.75 -0.32
CA ARG A 109 12.51 -8.02 0.41
C ARG A 109 12.52 -7.87 1.93
N LYS A 110 13.15 -6.82 2.48
CA LYS A 110 13.11 -6.50 3.92
C LYS A 110 11.76 -5.93 4.37
N SER A 111 10.94 -5.41 3.44
CA SER A 111 9.61 -4.83 3.73
C SER A 111 8.44 -5.77 3.39
N VAL A 112 8.47 -6.42 2.23
CA VAL A 112 7.36 -7.22 1.68
C VAL A 112 7.93 -8.44 0.95
N PRO A 113 7.34 -9.64 1.09
CA PRO A 113 7.77 -10.83 0.34
C PRO A 113 7.66 -10.59 -1.18
N PRO A 114 8.77 -10.57 -1.95
CA PRO A 114 8.72 -10.24 -3.37
C PRO A 114 7.97 -11.29 -4.19
N CYS A 115 7.14 -10.85 -5.14
CA CYS A 115 6.43 -11.75 -6.05
C CYS A 115 7.40 -12.51 -6.99
N SER A 116 6.88 -13.53 -7.68
CA SER A 116 7.63 -14.36 -8.63
C SER A 116 8.23 -13.56 -9.80
N GLU A 117 7.51 -12.54 -10.27
CA GLU A 117 7.97 -11.62 -11.34
C GLU A 117 9.25 -10.89 -10.95
N ILE A 118 9.28 -10.31 -9.74
CA ILE A 118 10.43 -9.53 -9.24
C ILE A 118 11.65 -10.43 -9.04
N ARG A 119 11.46 -11.63 -8.49
CA ARG A 119 12.53 -12.63 -8.36
C ARG A 119 13.11 -12.99 -9.73
N ARG A 120 12.27 -13.41 -10.68
CA ARG A 120 12.70 -13.77 -12.04
C ARG A 120 13.46 -12.65 -12.76
N ARG A 121 13.12 -11.38 -12.50
CA ARG A 121 13.87 -10.21 -13.02
C ARG A 121 15.27 -10.10 -12.43
N VAL A 122 15.47 -10.36 -11.14
CA VAL A 122 16.80 -10.43 -10.53
C VAL A 122 17.59 -11.61 -11.09
N ASP A 123 16.98 -12.81 -11.15
CA ASP A 123 17.63 -14.00 -11.71
C ASP A 123 18.08 -13.77 -13.18
N THR A 124 17.27 -13.05 -13.96
CA THR A 124 17.61 -12.64 -15.34
C THR A 124 18.67 -11.54 -15.37
N CYS A 125 18.66 -10.59 -14.42
CA CYS A 125 19.65 -9.54 -14.28
C CYS A 125 21.04 -10.12 -14.04
N ASP A 126 21.14 -11.06 -13.10
CA ASP A 126 22.37 -11.80 -12.78
C ASP A 126 22.88 -12.58 -13.99
N ALA A 127 22.07 -13.49 -14.54
CA ALA A 127 22.47 -14.33 -15.65
C ALA A 127 22.96 -13.51 -16.86
N VAL A 128 22.21 -12.47 -17.26
CA VAL A 128 22.58 -11.63 -18.40
C VAL A 128 23.80 -10.76 -18.09
N SER A 129 24.00 -10.31 -16.85
CA SER A 129 25.20 -9.56 -16.47
C SER A 129 26.46 -10.44 -16.53
N GLU A 130 26.41 -11.66 -15.97
CA GLU A 130 27.52 -12.62 -16.05
C GLU A 130 27.88 -12.97 -17.50
N ILE A 131 26.89 -13.14 -18.38
CA ILE A 131 27.11 -13.37 -19.81
C ILE A 131 27.83 -12.18 -20.46
N ILE A 132 27.39 -10.95 -20.20
CA ILE A 132 28.01 -9.76 -20.80
C ILE A 132 29.42 -9.55 -20.25
N LEU A 133 29.64 -9.73 -18.94
CA LEU A 133 30.95 -9.60 -18.30
C LEU A 133 31.93 -10.66 -18.82
N LYS A 134 31.51 -11.93 -18.92
CA LYS A 134 32.34 -12.99 -19.51
C LYS A 134 32.72 -12.68 -20.96
N ASN A 135 31.75 -12.24 -21.78
CA ASN A 135 32.01 -11.89 -23.18
C ASN A 135 32.94 -10.68 -23.31
N ALA A 136 32.81 -9.67 -22.43
CA ALA A 136 33.72 -8.53 -22.38
C ALA A 136 35.14 -8.95 -21.97
N SER A 137 35.30 -9.87 -21.01
CA SER A 137 36.60 -10.46 -20.67
C SER A 137 37.21 -11.25 -21.82
N SER A 138 36.42 -12.07 -22.53
CA SER A 138 36.89 -12.79 -23.73
C SER A 138 37.29 -11.84 -24.85
N TYR A 139 36.57 -10.73 -25.07
CA TYR A 139 36.98 -9.72 -26.05
C TYR A 139 38.34 -9.09 -25.70
N LEU A 140 38.57 -8.78 -24.41
CA LEU A 140 39.85 -8.24 -23.95
C LEU A 140 41.00 -9.25 -24.10
N GLN A 141 40.76 -10.52 -23.81
CA GLN A 141 41.80 -11.56 -23.87
C GLN A 141 42.12 -11.97 -25.32
N ASN A 142 41.12 -12.11 -26.19
CA ASN A 142 41.31 -12.44 -27.59
C ASN A 142 41.92 -11.29 -28.41
N GLN A 143 42.16 -10.10 -27.82
CA GLN A 143 42.85 -9.00 -28.49
C GLN A 143 44.39 -9.07 -28.32
N ASP A 144 44.91 -9.90 -27.42
CA ASP A 144 46.35 -10.16 -27.24
C ASP A 144 46.86 -11.33 -28.12
N ASP A 145 45.95 -12.20 -28.63
CA ASP A 145 46.27 -13.37 -29.45
C ASP A 145 45.94 -13.12 -30.95
N GLU A 146 46.96 -12.87 -31.78
CA GLU A 146 46.80 -12.72 -33.25
C GLU A 146 46.61 -14.08 -33.97
N ASP A 147 45.45 -14.73 -33.80
CA ASP A 147 45.03 -15.86 -34.63
C ASP A 147 43.51 -15.82 -34.93
N ASP A 148 43.13 -16.04 -36.20
CA ASP A 148 41.80 -15.66 -36.74
C ASP A 148 40.70 -16.68 -36.40
N GLN A 149 40.19 -16.61 -35.16
CA GLN A 149 39.01 -17.35 -34.71
C GLN A 149 37.94 -16.42 -34.16
N THR A 150 37.16 -15.86 -35.08
CA THR A 150 35.89 -15.19 -34.80
C THR A 150 34.81 -16.20 -34.37
N GLU A 151 34.88 -16.68 -33.12
CA GLU A 151 33.75 -17.38 -32.49
C GLU A 151 32.53 -16.46 -32.43
N ASP A 152 31.49 -16.83 -33.18
CA ASP A 152 30.24 -16.09 -33.29
C ASP A 152 29.55 -16.04 -31.92
N VAL A 153 29.58 -14.88 -31.25
CA VAL A 153 29.22 -14.73 -29.83
C VAL A 153 27.81 -15.25 -29.56
N ILE A 154 27.73 -16.42 -28.91
CA ILE A 154 26.47 -17.09 -28.55
C ILE A 154 25.81 -16.36 -27.38
N TRP A 155 25.13 -15.27 -27.69
CA TRP A 155 24.20 -14.59 -26.79
C TRP A 155 23.00 -15.50 -26.50
N PRO A 156 22.79 -15.96 -25.26
CA PRO A 156 21.67 -16.86 -24.95
C PRO A 156 20.31 -16.19 -25.17
N GLU A 157 19.34 -16.98 -25.63
CA GLU A 157 17.92 -16.64 -25.80
C GLU A 157 17.17 -16.45 -24.46
N SER A 158 17.90 -16.13 -23.39
CA SER A 158 17.45 -16.12 -22.00
C SER A 158 16.55 -14.92 -21.68
N GLY A 159 15.31 -14.99 -22.15
CA GLY A 159 14.17 -14.32 -21.55
C GLY A 159 14.06 -12.82 -21.79
N SER A 160 13.54 -12.44 -22.97
CA SER A 160 12.90 -11.13 -23.25
C SER A 160 13.79 -9.87 -23.23
N VAL A 161 14.86 -9.80 -22.43
CA VAL A 161 15.69 -8.58 -22.27
C VAL A 161 16.25 -8.06 -23.59
N PHE A 162 16.66 -8.95 -24.51
CA PHE A 162 17.14 -8.58 -25.84
C PHE A 162 16.05 -8.57 -26.92
N LEU A 163 14.84 -9.07 -26.63
CA LEU A 163 13.74 -9.15 -27.58
C LEU A 163 12.91 -7.87 -27.54
N SER A 164 13.11 -7.02 -28.55
CA SER A 164 12.14 -5.98 -28.93
C SER A 164 11.49 -6.37 -30.25
N SER A 165 10.21 -6.06 -30.42
CA SER A 165 9.31 -6.62 -31.46
C SER A 165 9.60 -6.20 -32.92
N ALA A 166 10.85 -5.87 -33.26
CA ALA A 166 11.25 -5.23 -34.51
C ALA A 166 12.51 -5.89 -35.14
N SER A 167 12.50 -7.21 -35.32
CA SER A 167 13.62 -7.95 -35.93
C SER A 167 13.22 -9.14 -36.83
N LYS A 168 12.01 -9.13 -37.42
CA LYS A 168 11.67 -10.04 -38.53
C LYS A 168 12.32 -9.59 -39.85
N ALA A 169 13.65 -9.55 -39.90
CA ALA A 169 14.41 -9.18 -41.09
C ALA A 169 15.65 -10.06 -41.30
N THR A 170 15.67 -10.78 -42.43
CA THR A 170 16.87 -11.25 -43.14
C THR A 170 17.94 -12.04 -42.37
N GLY A 171 17.58 -13.18 -41.79
CA GLY A 171 18.49 -14.33 -41.72
C GLY A 171 18.44 -15.12 -43.04
N LYS A 172 19.50 -15.08 -43.87
CA LYS A 172 19.55 -15.76 -45.18
C LYS A 172 20.84 -16.59 -45.39
N ASN A 173 21.11 -17.53 -44.50
CA ASN A 173 22.16 -18.54 -44.70
C ASN A 173 21.57 -19.84 -45.28
N SER A 174 21.71 -20.03 -46.59
CA SER A 174 21.44 -21.31 -47.28
C SER A 174 22.42 -21.54 -48.43
N ARG A 175 23.58 -22.14 -48.12
CA ARG A 175 24.52 -22.66 -49.12
C ARG A 175 23.89 -23.89 -49.79
N SER A 176 23.48 -23.79 -51.06
CA SER A 176 22.95 -24.94 -51.81
C SER A 176 23.33 -24.88 -53.30
N SER A 177 24.45 -25.53 -53.64
CA SER A 177 24.83 -25.81 -55.03
C SER A 177 23.94 -26.93 -55.57
N ILE A 178 22.93 -26.59 -56.36
CA ILE A 178 22.01 -27.57 -56.98
C ILE A 178 21.90 -27.29 -58.48
N SER A 179 22.15 -28.33 -59.28
CA SER A 179 22.14 -28.31 -60.75
C SER A 179 20.78 -27.94 -61.34
N ALA A 180 20.79 -27.25 -62.48
CA ALA A 180 19.55 -26.88 -63.18
C ALA A 180 18.88 -28.07 -63.87
N SER A 181 17.57 -28.22 -63.68
CA SER A 181 16.68 -29.09 -64.46
C SER A 181 15.41 -28.31 -64.82
N SER A 182 15.17 -28.13 -66.12
CA SER A 182 14.42 -26.99 -66.67
C SER A 182 12.91 -27.20 -66.89
N SER A 183 12.25 -28.04 -66.08
CA SER A 183 10.84 -28.43 -66.26
C SER A 183 9.84 -27.87 -65.24
N SER A 184 10.29 -27.42 -64.05
CA SER A 184 9.39 -27.16 -62.89
C SER A 184 9.14 -25.67 -62.55
N ILE A 185 9.27 -24.76 -63.54
CA ILE A 185 9.23 -23.30 -63.27
C ILE A 185 7.80 -22.78 -63.04
N LYS A 186 6.79 -23.31 -63.73
CA LYS A 186 5.42 -22.75 -63.73
C LYS A 186 4.69 -22.89 -62.38
N SER A 187 4.81 -24.02 -61.69
CA SER A 187 4.13 -24.25 -60.39
C SER A 187 4.66 -23.35 -59.28
N ARG A 188 5.97 -23.01 -59.32
CA ARG A 188 6.64 -22.13 -58.35
C ARG A 188 6.16 -20.67 -58.44
N GLN A 189 5.73 -20.22 -59.62
CA GLN A 189 5.14 -18.88 -59.77
C GLN A 189 3.72 -18.82 -59.19
N SER A 190 2.89 -19.87 -59.41
CA SER A 190 1.56 -19.93 -58.80
C SER A 190 1.57 -20.02 -57.28
N SER A 191 2.52 -20.74 -56.67
CA SER A 191 2.62 -20.82 -55.21
C SER A 191 3.04 -19.49 -54.58
N LEU A 192 4.02 -18.79 -55.15
CA LEU A 192 4.44 -17.46 -54.68
C LEU A 192 3.31 -16.41 -54.79
N SER A 193 2.52 -16.44 -55.86
CA SER A 193 1.32 -15.58 -56.01
C SER A 193 0.16 -15.99 -55.07
N SER A 194 0.13 -17.23 -54.58
CA SER A 194 -0.81 -17.64 -53.54
C SER A 194 -0.36 -17.16 -52.17
N ILE A 195 0.92 -17.32 -51.85
CA ILE A 195 1.55 -16.85 -50.60
C ILE A 195 1.34 -15.34 -50.44
N ARG A 196 1.66 -14.53 -51.47
CA ARG A 196 1.45 -13.07 -51.41
C ARG A 196 0.00 -12.63 -51.18
N ARG A 197 -0.98 -13.40 -51.67
CA ARG A 197 -2.40 -13.13 -51.40
C ARG A 197 -2.80 -13.53 -49.99
N GLN A 198 -2.20 -14.58 -49.43
CA GLN A 198 -2.39 -14.97 -48.04
C GLN A 198 -1.70 -14.00 -47.07
N GLU A 199 -0.51 -13.49 -47.40
CA GLU A 199 0.20 -12.44 -46.67
C GLU A 199 -0.65 -11.15 -46.65
N ALA A 200 -1.09 -10.64 -47.81
CA ALA A 200 -1.94 -9.46 -47.89
C ALA A 200 -3.31 -9.64 -47.17
N ALA A 201 -3.89 -10.84 -47.20
CA ALA A 201 -5.11 -11.14 -46.46
C ALA A 201 -4.87 -11.18 -44.93
N ALA A 202 -3.71 -11.65 -44.48
CA ALA A 202 -3.31 -11.64 -43.08
C ALA A 202 -3.00 -10.23 -42.57
N GLU A 203 -2.36 -9.39 -43.39
CA GLU A 203 -2.14 -7.96 -43.08
C GLU A 203 -3.48 -7.19 -42.99
N LEU A 204 -4.43 -7.46 -43.90
CA LEU A 204 -5.79 -6.91 -43.84
C LEU A 204 -6.52 -7.38 -42.57
N ALA A 205 -6.46 -8.67 -42.23
CA ALA A 205 -7.07 -9.19 -41.00
C ALA A 205 -6.42 -8.60 -39.72
N ALA A 206 -5.10 -8.44 -39.71
CA ALA A 206 -4.37 -7.86 -38.58
C ALA A 206 -4.68 -6.37 -38.39
N THR A 207 -4.77 -5.60 -39.48
CA THR A 207 -5.15 -4.18 -39.43
C THR A 207 -6.62 -3.99 -39.03
N GLN A 208 -7.53 -4.85 -39.49
CA GLN A 208 -8.93 -4.85 -39.02
C GLN A 208 -9.03 -5.22 -37.52
N ALA A 209 -8.23 -6.15 -37.03
CA ALA A 209 -8.18 -6.48 -35.61
C ALA A 209 -7.64 -5.31 -34.78
N ALA A 210 -6.56 -4.66 -35.23
CA ALA A 210 -5.99 -3.48 -34.58
C ALA A 210 -6.98 -2.31 -34.50
N LEU A 211 -7.75 -2.03 -35.57
CA LEU A 211 -8.78 -1.00 -35.56
C LEU A 211 -9.91 -1.29 -34.56
N LYS A 212 -10.33 -2.55 -34.42
CA LYS A 212 -11.32 -2.93 -33.39
C LYS A 212 -10.81 -2.70 -31.97
N VAL A 213 -9.57 -3.10 -31.69
CA VAL A 213 -8.95 -2.88 -30.37
C VAL A 213 -8.80 -1.38 -30.07
N LEU A 214 -8.48 -0.55 -31.06
CA LEU A 214 -8.44 0.91 -30.87
C LEU A 214 -9.83 1.51 -30.58
N GLN A 215 -10.88 1.03 -31.26
CA GLN A 215 -12.27 1.44 -31.00
C GLN A 215 -12.75 0.98 -29.61
N GLU A 216 -12.36 -0.22 -29.18
CA GLU A 216 -12.66 -0.78 -27.86
C GLU A 216 -12.02 0.09 -26.75
N ILE A 217 -10.72 0.41 -26.90
CA ILE A 217 -9.99 1.34 -26.01
C ILE A 217 -10.62 2.74 -25.97
N GLU A 218 -11.08 3.27 -27.10
CA GLU A 218 -11.78 4.57 -27.15
C GLU A 218 -13.10 4.54 -26.38
N SER A 219 -13.86 3.43 -26.47
CA SER A 219 -15.09 3.27 -25.67
C SER A 219 -14.84 3.03 -24.18
N GLU A 220 -13.82 2.25 -23.80
CA GLU A 220 -13.43 2.06 -22.40
C GLU A 220 -12.96 3.38 -21.76
N GLN A 221 -12.17 4.19 -22.48
CA GLN A 221 -11.74 5.50 -22.01
C GLN A 221 -12.94 6.45 -21.81
N GLN A 222 -13.91 6.44 -22.73
CA GLN A 222 -15.12 7.25 -22.58
C GLN A 222 -15.96 6.82 -21.37
N GLU A 223 -16.04 5.51 -21.06
CA GLU A 223 -16.72 5.02 -19.86
C GLU A 223 -16.00 5.46 -18.57
N LEU A 224 -14.65 5.36 -18.54
CA LEU A 224 -13.84 5.82 -17.42
C LEU A 224 -13.97 7.33 -17.15
N ASP A 225 -13.96 8.15 -18.20
CA ASP A 225 -14.13 9.61 -18.09
C ASP A 225 -15.50 9.99 -17.49
N ASN A 226 -16.57 9.30 -17.90
CA ASN A 226 -17.92 9.47 -17.35
C ASN A 226 -17.96 9.09 -15.85
N LEU A 227 -17.35 7.97 -15.47
CA LEU A 227 -17.29 7.51 -14.08
C LEU A 227 -16.49 8.46 -13.20
N GLU A 228 -15.36 9.00 -13.69
CA GLU A 228 -14.58 9.99 -12.94
C GLU A 228 -15.38 11.29 -12.73
N GLU A 229 -16.16 11.73 -13.73
CA GLU A 229 -17.08 12.84 -13.57
C GLU A 229 -18.19 12.60 -12.52
N GLU A 230 -18.78 11.40 -12.46
CA GLU A 230 -19.79 11.05 -11.46
C GLU A 230 -19.22 11.01 -10.04
N ASP A 231 -18.05 10.39 -9.85
CA ASP A 231 -17.37 10.37 -8.56
C ASP A 231 -16.95 11.78 -8.12
N ARG A 232 -16.47 12.62 -9.06
CA ARG A 232 -16.15 14.05 -8.81
C ARG A 232 -17.40 14.84 -8.37
N LYS A 233 -18.55 14.60 -8.99
CA LYS A 233 -19.85 15.20 -8.60
C LYS A 233 -20.29 14.72 -7.20
N ARG A 234 -20.15 13.42 -6.90
CA ARG A 234 -20.49 12.82 -5.60
C ARG A 234 -19.62 13.40 -4.46
N MET A 235 -18.32 13.54 -4.70
CA MET A 235 -17.38 14.13 -3.74
C MET A 235 -17.67 15.61 -3.48
N ALA A 236 -18.00 16.40 -4.50
CA ALA A 236 -18.35 17.81 -4.35
C ALA A 236 -19.62 18.01 -3.48
N LEU A 237 -20.66 17.21 -3.70
CA LEU A 237 -21.88 17.23 -2.87
C LEU A 237 -21.58 16.85 -1.40
N GLN A 238 -20.74 15.84 -1.19
CA GLN A 238 -20.33 15.42 0.15
C GLN A 238 -19.47 16.49 0.85
N GLU A 239 -18.63 17.21 0.12
CA GLU A 239 -17.87 18.34 0.68
C GLU A 239 -18.80 19.49 1.09
N GLU A 240 -19.77 19.86 0.25
CA GLU A 240 -20.75 20.92 0.57
C GLU A 240 -21.58 20.58 1.82
N GLU A 241 -22.09 19.35 1.93
CA GLU A 241 -22.81 18.89 3.14
C GLU A 241 -21.92 19.01 4.38
N ASN A 242 -20.65 18.59 4.28
CA ASN A 242 -19.69 18.68 5.37
C ASN A 242 -19.36 20.14 5.75
N VAL A 243 -19.28 21.06 4.79
CA VAL A 243 -19.08 22.49 5.05
C VAL A 243 -20.31 23.10 5.72
N ALA A 244 -21.52 22.81 5.24
CA ALA A 244 -22.77 23.25 5.85
C ALA A 244 -22.90 22.73 7.30
N ARG A 245 -22.61 21.45 7.53
CA ARG A 245 -22.61 20.81 8.86
C ARG A 245 -21.59 21.45 9.82
N LYS A 246 -20.37 21.74 9.36
CA LYS A 246 -19.34 22.45 10.16
C LYS A 246 -19.81 23.86 10.53
N LYS A 247 -20.37 24.61 9.58
CA LYS A 247 -20.90 25.96 9.78
C LYS A 247 -22.04 26.00 10.80
N ALA A 248 -22.97 25.05 10.74
CA ALA A 248 -24.06 24.92 11.72
C ALA A 248 -23.54 24.63 13.14
N LEU A 249 -22.54 23.76 13.28
CA LEU A 249 -21.89 23.48 14.57
C LEU A 249 -21.16 24.73 15.13
N GLU A 250 -20.51 25.51 14.26
CA GLU A 250 -19.87 26.77 14.68
C GLU A 250 -20.88 27.81 15.16
N GLU A 251 -22.04 27.95 14.50
CA GLU A 251 -23.11 28.84 14.96
C GLU A 251 -23.65 28.43 16.33
N LYS A 252 -23.89 27.13 16.56
CA LYS A 252 -24.31 26.64 17.89
C LYS A 252 -23.23 26.94 18.95
N ARG A 253 -21.94 26.79 18.62
CA ARG A 253 -20.82 27.16 19.50
C ARG A 253 -20.84 28.67 19.85
N ARG A 254 -20.98 29.55 18.85
CA ARG A 254 -21.10 31.02 19.06
C ARG A 254 -22.32 31.37 19.92
N GLN A 255 -23.44 30.65 19.78
CA GLN A 255 -24.62 30.88 20.60
C GLN A 255 -24.44 30.41 22.07
N ILE A 256 -23.75 29.29 22.29
CA ILE A 256 -23.38 28.83 23.65
C ILE A 256 -22.46 29.88 24.32
N GLU A 257 -21.48 30.41 23.59
CA GLU A 257 -20.58 31.46 24.10
C GLU A 257 -21.32 32.73 24.51
N ARG A 258 -22.27 33.22 23.68
CA ARG A 258 -23.17 34.33 24.04
C ARG A 258 -23.99 34.05 25.29
N LEU A 259 -24.54 32.85 25.45
CA LEU A 259 -25.30 32.49 26.65
C LEU A 259 -24.41 32.42 27.89
N GLN A 260 -23.14 32.00 27.74
CA GLN A 260 -22.16 32.03 28.83
C GLN A 260 -21.77 33.45 29.25
N THR A 261 -21.61 34.40 28.30
CA THR A 261 -21.32 35.80 28.65
C THR A 261 -22.53 36.50 29.29
N VAL A 262 -23.75 36.26 28.79
CA VAL A 262 -24.99 36.74 29.42
C VAL A 262 -25.14 36.18 30.84
N LYS A 263 -24.87 34.89 31.08
CA LYS A 263 -24.89 34.29 32.42
C LYS A 263 -23.86 34.95 33.36
N LYS A 264 -22.63 35.21 32.87
CA LYS A 264 -21.59 35.92 33.65
C LYS A 264 -22.02 37.35 34.01
N LEU A 265 -22.61 38.09 33.05
CA LEU A 265 -23.13 39.44 33.28
C LEU A 265 -24.27 39.46 34.29
N SER A 266 -25.21 38.51 34.20
CA SER A 266 -26.31 38.36 35.16
C SER A 266 -25.80 38.11 36.58
N VAL A 267 -24.82 37.20 36.75
CA VAL A 267 -24.17 36.95 38.05
C VAL A 267 -23.42 38.18 38.57
N ALA A 268 -22.74 38.92 37.70
CA ALA A 268 -22.05 40.16 38.08
C ALA A 268 -23.05 41.25 38.52
N LYS A 269 -24.18 41.42 37.82
CA LYS A 269 -25.24 42.37 38.20
C LYS A 269 -25.89 41.97 39.53
N ALA A 270 -26.20 40.69 39.74
CA ALA A 270 -26.75 40.22 41.01
C ALA A 270 -25.80 40.46 42.20
N ARG A 271 -24.49 40.28 42.00
CA ARG A 271 -23.47 40.61 43.01
C ARG A 271 -23.40 42.11 43.30
N LEU A 272 -23.46 42.95 42.27
CA LEU A 272 -23.47 44.41 42.42
C LEU A 272 -24.70 44.86 43.23
N GLN A 273 -25.89 44.32 42.92
CA GLN A 273 -27.13 44.65 43.61
C GLN A 273 -27.10 44.30 45.10
N VAL A 274 -26.42 43.21 45.50
CA VAL A 274 -26.24 42.89 46.93
C VAL A 274 -25.41 43.98 47.63
N TYR A 275 -24.27 44.37 47.07
CA TYR A 275 -23.44 45.44 47.65
C TYR A 275 -24.12 46.82 47.63
N GLU A 276 -24.91 47.12 46.60
CA GLU A 276 -25.71 48.34 46.49
C GLU A 276 -26.81 48.37 47.56
N GLN A 277 -27.46 47.23 47.82
CA GLN A 277 -28.49 47.11 48.85
C GLN A 277 -27.90 47.12 50.27
N GLU A 278 -26.71 46.52 50.49
CA GLU A 278 -25.93 46.65 51.72
C GLU A 278 -25.56 48.12 51.98
N ALA A 279 -25.08 48.84 50.96
CA ALA A 279 -24.71 50.25 51.06
C ALA A 279 -25.90 51.21 51.30
N SER A 280 -27.12 50.86 50.86
CA SER A 280 -28.35 51.58 51.26
C SER A 280 -28.90 51.14 52.61
N SER A 281 -28.54 49.94 53.08
CA SER A 281 -29.06 49.38 54.33
C SER A 281 -28.44 49.99 55.57
N ASP A 282 -27.24 50.58 55.52
CA ASP A 282 -26.62 51.25 56.68
C ASP A 282 -27.48 52.41 57.21
N GLU A 283 -28.21 53.12 56.34
CA GLU A 283 -29.16 54.17 56.73
C GLU A 283 -30.43 53.57 57.38
N GLU A 284 -30.98 52.48 56.83
CA GLU A 284 -32.17 51.79 57.38
C GLU A 284 -31.87 51.06 58.70
N ILE A 285 -30.64 50.56 58.88
CA ILE A 285 -30.14 49.98 60.13
C ILE A 285 -30.11 51.04 61.24
N ALA A 286 -29.78 52.29 60.93
CA ALA A 286 -29.82 53.38 61.91
C ALA A 286 -31.24 53.65 62.44
N GLU A 287 -32.26 53.64 61.57
CA GLU A 287 -33.67 53.78 61.96
C GLU A 287 -34.18 52.56 62.77
N LEU A 288 -33.83 51.34 62.35
CA LEU A 288 -34.20 50.10 63.07
C LEU A 288 -33.57 50.00 64.46
N LEU A 289 -32.40 50.62 64.68
CA LEU A 289 -31.77 50.72 66.00
C LEU A 289 -32.49 51.69 66.95
N HIS A 290 -33.22 52.68 66.45
CA HIS A 290 -33.95 53.65 67.27
C HIS A 290 -35.31 53.12 67.78
N ASN A 291 -35.94 52.18 67.08
CA ASN A 291 -37.25 51.64 67.43
C ASN A 291 -37.20 50.40 68.37
N ARG A 292 -36.04 49.96 68.84
CA ARG A 292 -35.90 48.69 69.60
C ARG A 292 -36.16 48.81 71.11
N GLY A 293 -37.27 49.41 71.50
CA GLY A 293 -37.73 49.49 72.88
C GLY A 293 -39.02 48.71 73.13
N VAL A 294 -38.93 47.53 73.78
CA VAL A 294 -40.07 46.65 74.15
C VAL A 294 -40.70 45.98 72.90
N GLU A 295 -41.05 44.68 72.83
CA GLU A 295 -41.38 43.64 73.81
C GLU A 295 -40.38 42.45 73.89
N ARG A 296 -40.73 41.41 74.66
CA ARG A 296 -39.85 40.27 75.02
C ARG A 296 -40.57 38.92 74.88
N HIS A 297 -39.87 37.95 74.26
CA HIS A 297 -40.19 36.51 74.16
C HIS A 297 -41.42 36.05 73.36
N GLN A 298 -41.15 35.33 72.26
CA GLN A 298 -41.64 33.94 72.15
C GLN A 298 -40.64 33.07 71.38
N SER A 299 -40.89 31.75 71.31
CA SER A 299 -39.89 30.72 71.06
C SER A 299 -39.36 30.63 69.62
N SER A 300 -38.12 30.18 69.48
CA SER A 300 -37.44 29.92 68.21
C SER A 300 -38.11 28.77 67.43
N GLY A 301 -38.87 29.12 66.39
CA GLY A 301 -39.61 28.19 65.55
C GLY A 301 -39.34 28.36 64.04
N VAL A 302 -38.12 28.74 63.65
CA VAL A 302 -37.77 28.93 62.23
C VAL A 302 -37.84 27.58 61.49
N LYS A 303 -38.99 27.32 60.87
CA LYS A 303 -39.09 26.35 59.79
C LYS A 303 -38.12 26.81 58.70
N ARG A 304 -37.06 26.04 58.45
CA ARG A 304 -36.25 26.22 57.25
C ARG A 304 -37.19 26.10 56.07
N SER A 305 -37.21 27.11 55.20
CA SER A 305 -37.80 26.93 53.88
C SER A 305 -37.00 25.82 53.20
N SER A 306 -37.64 24.70 52.89
CA SER A 306 -36.98 23.62 52.15
C SER A 306 -36.62 24.17 50.77
N HIS A 307 -35.34 24.19 50.44
CA HIS A 307 -34.98 24.20 49.03
C HIS A 307 -35.56 22.94 48.40
N GLU A 308 -36.51 23.12 47.49
CA GLU A 308 -37.06 22.05 46.69
C GLU A 308 -35.94 21.45 45.85
N HIS A 309 -35.42 20.30 46.27
CA HIS A 309 -34.83 19.37 45.32
C HIS A 309 -35.97 18.95 44.38
N PRO A 310 -35.84 19.17 43.05
CA PRO A 310 -36.76 18.53 42.11
C PRO A 310 -36.66 17.01 42.27
N PRO A 311 -37.72 16.24 41.99
CA PRO A 311 -37.75 14.81 42.24
C PRO A 311 -36.63 14.10 41.49
N GLN A 312 -35.62 13.63 42.23
CA GLN A 312 -34.42 12.97 41.70
C GLN A 312 -34.68 11.52 41.22
N ALA A 313 -35.95 11.17 41.01
CA ALA A 313 -36.37 9.96 40.29
C ALA A 313 -36.36 10.22 38.79
N ASP A 314 -37.08 11.25 38.33
CA ASP A 314 -37.34 11.50 36.90
C ASP A 314 -36.07 11.90 36.14
N SER A 315 -35.17 12.65 36.77
CA SER A 315 -33.88 13.00 36.16
C SER A 315 -32.92 11.81 36.07
N ALA A 316 -33.07 10.80 36.95
CA ALA A 316 -32.29 9.58 36.90
C ALA A 316 -32.85 8.58 35.88
N THR A 317 -34.18 8.46 35.77
CA THR A 317 -34.82 7.62 34.73
C THR A 317 -34.60 8.19 33.34
N VAL A 318 -34.82 9.50 33.11
CA VAL A 318 -34.55 10.14 31.80
C VAL A 318 -33.07 10.05 31.40
N LEU A 319 -32.14 10.13 32.35
CA LEU A 319 -30.71 9.91 32.06
C LEU A 319 -30.43 8.44 31.71
N ALA A 320 -31.01 7.48 32.44
CA ALA A 320 -30.86 6.06 32.16
C ALA A 320 -31.49 5.64 30.82
N GLU A 321 -32.63 6.23 30.48
CA GLU A 321 -33.34 6.06 29.21
C GLU A 321 -32.52 6.63 28.05
N ALA A 322 -32.05 7.88 28.15
CA ALA A 322 -31.16 8.47 27.13
C ALA A 322 -29.83 7.70 26.97
N ILE A 323 -29.31 7.09 28.04
CA ILE A 323 -28.14 6.19 27.96
C ILE A 323 -28.51 4.87 27.27
N ALA A 324 -29.67 4.27 27.57
CA ALA A 324 -30.14 3.05 26.94
C ALA A 324 -30.46 3.24 25.44
N GLU A 325 -31.10 4.34 25.07
CA GLU A 325 -31.31 4.75 23.68
C GLU A 325 -29.98 4.98 22.96
N SER A 326 -29.06 5.74 23.54
CA SER A 326 -27.73 5.99 22.97
C SER A 326 -26.93 4.71 22.74
N ILE A 327 -27.00 3.75 23.68
CA ILE A 327 -26.41 2.42 23.53
C ILE A 327 -27.11 1.64 22.41
N ASN A 328 -28.44 1.67 22.33
CA ASN A 328 -29.20 0.93 21.32
C ASN A 328 -29.03 1.50 19.90
N VAL A 329 -28.97 2.82 19.73
CA VAL A 329 -28.62 3.49 18.45
C VAL A 329 -27.16 3.20 18.06
N SER A 330 -26.28 2.95 19.04
CA SER A 330 -24.88 2.55 18.81
C SER A 330 -24.67 1.05 18.64
N ARG A 331 -25.72 0.21 18.73
CA ARG A 331 -25.59 -1.22 18.45
C ARG A 331 -25.58 -1.44 16.94
N LEU A 332 -24.48 -2.00 16.44
CA LEU A 332 -24.47 -2.67 15.15
C LEU A 332 -25.54 -3.78 15.13
N PRO A 333 -26.18 -4.08 13.99
CA PRO A 333 -27.10 -5.20 13.88
C PRO A 333 -26.42 -6.48 14.34
N VAL A 334 -27.15 -7.31 15.09
CA VAL A 334 -26.64 -8.61 15.54
C VAL A 334 -26.40 -9.47 14.30
N PRO A 335 -25.18 -10.00 14.08
CA PRO A 335 -24.92 -10.86 12.93
C PRO A 335 -25.80 -12.11 13.02
N GLU A 336 -26.35 -12.53 11.89
CA GLU A 336 -27.26 -13.68 11.83
C GLU A 336 -26.56 -14.95 12.32
N PRO A 337 -27.24 -15.80 13.10
CA PRO A 337 -26.65 -17.03 13.60
C PRO A 337 -26.34 -17.97 12.42
N SER A 338 -25.13 -18.54 12.40
CA SER A 338 -24.72 -19.51 11.38
C SER A 338 -25.62 -20.75 11.46
N VAL A 339 -26.58 -20.87 10.53
CA VAL A 339 -27.41 -22.06 10.38
C VAL A 339 -26.57 -23.13 9.71
N PHE A 340 -26.20 -24.16 10.46
CA PHE A 340 -25.48 -25.31 9.93
C PHE A 340 -26.36 -26.08 8.94
N THR A 341 -26.04 -25.97 7.66
CA THR A 341 -26.77 -26.60 6.54
C THR A 341 -26.04 -27.85 5.99
N GLY A 342 -25.35 -28.58 6.88
CA GLY A 342 -24.84 -29.91 6.58
C GLY A 342 -25.88 -30.99 6.90
N ASP A 343 -26.05 -31.94 5.97
CA ASP A 343 -26.72 -33.22 6.24
C ASP A 343 -25.84 -34.07 7.20
N PRO A 344 -26.42 -34.92 8.08
CA PRO A 344 -25.74 -35.48 9.26
C PRO A 344 -24.86 -36.71 9.01
#